data_AF-A0A6J2T4S5-F1
#
_entry.id   AF-A0A6J2T4S5-F1
#
_cell.length_a   1.000
_cell.length_b   1.000
_cell.length_c   1.000
_cell.angle_alpha   90.00
_cell.angle_beta   90.00
_cell.angle_gamma   90.00
#
_symmetry.space_group_name_H-M   'P 1'
#
loop_
_entity.id
_entity.type
_entity.pdbx_description
1 polymer ?
#
loop_
_entity_poly.entity_id
_entity_poly.type
_entity_poly.pdbx_seq_one_letter_code
_entity_poly.pdbx_strand_id
1 'polypeptide(L)'
;MSKTHSSDEETDFQALSKTNYQRVQDKVAKISYPDGVIAGREQSFQSSFDRGYADGLKTGLELAKRLGFFDTLPTLDAQNEELLKETHVYQGLQIASPTDKTHFKYLEYQSLPPNLISEKQNSYINNLLGQYAGTLPITENLFTSK
;
A
#
# COMPACT_ATOMS: atom_id res chain seq x y z
N MET A 1 -74.50 32.26 12.77
CA MET A 1 -73.33 32.45 11.88
C MET A 1 -72.25 33.06 12.77
N SER A 2 -71.10 32.47 13.10
CA SER A 2 -70.20 31.69 12.25
C SER A 2 -69.49 30.60 13.06
N LYS A 3 -69.11 29.54 12.37
CA LYS A 3 -68.51 28.29 12.86
C LYS A 3 -66.98 28.38 12.82
N THR A 4 -66.36 27.85 13.88
CA THR A 4 -65.17 26.96 13.92
C THR A 4 -63.76 27.41 13.49
N HIS A 5 -62.82 26.91 14.31
CA HIS A 5 -61.46 26.42 14.02
C HIS A 5 -60.43 27.42 13.48
N SER A 6 -59.51 27.84 14.35
CA SER A 6 -58.25 28.45 13.89
C SER A 6 -57.05 28.26 14.83
N SER A 7 -57.21 27.66 16.02
CA SER A 7 -56.09 27.51 16.98
C SER A 7 -55.52 26.10 17.07
N ASP A 8 -56.34 25.06 16.87
CA ASP A 8 -55.85 23.67 16.94
C ASP A 8 -55.14 23.24 15.64
N GLU A 9 -55.60 23.72 14.48
CA GLU A 9 -55.04 23.32 13.17
C GLU A 9 -53.60 23.79 12.96
N GLU A 10 -53.22 24.96 13.47
CA GLU A 10 -51.86 25.49 13.31
C GLU A 10 -50.86 24.76 14.23
N THR A 11 -51.33 24.34 15.40
CA THR A 11 -50.53 23.56 16.36
C THR A 11 -50.32 22.12 15.85
N ASP A 12 -51.36 21.51 15.28
CA ASP A 12 -51.29 20.20 14.64
C ASP A 12 -50.44 20.21 13.35
N PHE A 13 -50.52 21.27 12.55
CA PHE A 13 -49.69 21.43 11.36
C PHE A 13 -48.20 21.55 11.71
N GLN A 14 -47.85 22.31 12.75
CA GLN A 14 -46.46 22.38 13.23
C GLN A 14 -45.97 21.05 13.79
N ALA A 15 -46.80 20.30 14.51
CA ALA A 15 -46.45 18.98 15.04
C ALA A 15 -46.22 17.93 13.93
N LEU A 16 -47.09 17.94 12.90
CA LEU A 16 -46.94 17.10 11.71
C LEU A 16 -45.72 17.48 10.89
N SER A 17 -45.46 18.79 10.74
CA SER A 17 -44.27 19.31 10.05
C SER A 17 -42.97 18.89 10.74
N LYS A 18 -42.89 19.03 12.07
CA LYS A 18 -41.72 18.58 12.86
C LYS A 18 -41.52 17.07 12.77
N THR A 19 -42.59 16.28 12.85
CA THR A 19 -42.52 14.82 12.76
C THR A 19 -42.10 14.35 11.38
N ASN A 20 -42.60 14.99 10.31
CA ASN A 20 -42.18 14.69 8.95
C ASN A 20 -40.73 15.11 8.69
N TYR A 21 -40.31 16.27 9.21
CA TYR A 21 -38.93 16.72 9.13
C TYR A 21 -37.97 15.75 9.83
N GLN A 22 -38.32 15.29 11.05
CA GLN A 22 -37.53 14.28 11.77
C GLN A 22 -37.46 12.96 10.99
N ARG A 23 -38.57 12.49 10.41
CA ARG A 23 -38.56 11.28 9.56
C ARG A 23 -37.71 11.43 8.31
N VAL A 24 -37.68 12.62 7.70
CA VAL A 24 -36.79 12.91 6.57
C VAL A 24 -35.33 12.87 7.03
N GLN A 25 -34.99 13.49 8.16
CA GLN A 25 -33.64 13.42 8.73
C GLN A 25 -33.22 11.98 9.06
N ASP A 26 -34.09 11.20 9.69
CA ASP A 26 -33.79 9.80 10.03
C ASP A 26 -33.61 8.93 8.79
N LYS A 27 -34.39 9.19 7.73
CA LYS A 27 -34.22 8.51 6.43
C LYS A 27 -32.92 8.90 5.76
N VAL A 28 -32.58 10.19 5.75
CA VAL A 28 -31.30 10.68 5.19
C VAL A 28 -30.13 10.07 5.96
N ALA A 29 -30.16 10.08 7.29
CA ALA A 29 -29.12 9.45 8.12
C ALA A 29 -28.98 7.94 7.83
N LYS A 30 -30.10 7.22 7.68
CA LYS A 30 -30.09 5.78 7.34
C LYS A 30 -29.60 5.48 5.93
N ILE A 31 -29.76 6.39 4.97
CA ILE A 31 -29.26 6.24 3.60
C ILE A 31 -27.79 6.63 3.53
N SER A 32 -27.42 7.75 4.17
CA SER A 32 -26.06 8.28 4.17
C SER A 32 -25.08 7.43 5.00
N TYR A 33 -25.55 6.69 6.01
CA TYR A 33 -24.67 5.84 6.83
C TYR A 33 -24.10 4.64 6.03
N PRO A 34 -24.90 3.81 5.34
CA PRO A 34 -24.39 2.81 4.41
C PRO A 34 -23.46 3.39 3.35
N ASP A 35 -23.83 4.52 2.73
CA ASP A 35 -22.99 5.19 1.73
C ASP A 35 -21.65 5.62 2.32
N GLY A 36 -21.64 6.16 3.55
CA GLY A 36 -20.42 6.50 4.28
C GLY A 36 -19.56 5.30 4.64
N VAL A 37 -20.16 4.17 5.02
CA VAL A 37 -19.45 2.90 5.26
C VAL A 37 -18.83 2.35 3.98
N ILE A 38 -19.56 2.41 2.86
CA ILE A 38 -19.07 1.97 1.55
C ILE A 38 -17.91 2.87 1.11
N ALA A 39 -18.07 4.19 1.16
CA ALA A 39 -17.03 5.16 0.80
C ALA A 39 -15.77 5.00 1.67
N GLY A 40 -15.93 4.77 2.98
CA GLY A 40 -14.82 4.52 3.89
C GLY A 40 -14.09 3.21 3.60
N ARG A 41 -14.83 2.14 3.26
CA ARG A 41 -14.23 0.86 2.81
C ARG A 41 -13.46 1.03 1.51
N GLU A 42 -14.02 1.72 0.54
CA GLU A 42 -13.36 2.00 -0.73
C GLU A 42 -12.07 2.82 -0.53
N GLN A 43 -12.12 3.86 0.29
CA GLN A 43 -10.93 4.66 0.63
C GLN A 43 -9.85 3.81 1.32
N SER A 44 -10.24 2.94 2.25
CA SER A 44 -9.32 2.01 2.90
C SER A 44 -8.74 0.99 1.92
N PHE A 45 -9.52 0.54 0.95
CA PHE A 45 -9.07 -0.39 -0.09
C PHE A 45 -8.05 0.28 -1.00
N GLN A 46 -8.37 1.46 -1.56
CA GLN A 46 -7.48 2.20 -2.45
C GLN A 46 -6.15 2.54 -1.77
N SER A 47 -6.20 3.06 -0.53
CA SER A 47 -4.98 3.36 0.22
C SER A 47 -4.13 2.12 0.52
N SER A 48 -4.75 0.97 0.77
CA SER A 48 -4.02 -0.29 0.97
C SER A 48 -3.41 -0.81 -0.34
N PHE A 49 -4.15 -0.69 -1.44
CA PHE A 49 -3.71 -1.07 -2.78
C PHE A 49 -2.52 -0.22 -3.23
N ASP A 50 -2.62 1.11 -3.16
CA ASP A 50 -1.57 2.04 -3.54
C ASP A 50 -0.27 1.76 -2.77
N ARG A 51 -0.40 1.52 -1.46
CA ARG A 51 0.74 1.17 -0.61
C ARG A 51 1.35 -0.17 -1.00
N GLY A 52 0.52 -1.21 -1.18
CA GLY A 52 1.00 -2.52 -1.62
C GLY A 52 1.69 -2.47 -2.98
N TYR A 53 1.16 -1.68 -3.92
CA TYR A 53 1.77 -1.44 -5.23
C TYR A 53 3.12 -0.74 -5.11
N ALA A 54 3.20 0.36 -4.34
CA ALA A 54 4.45 1.09 -4.14
C ALA A 54 5.54 0.22 -3.50
N ASP A 55 5.18 -0.55 -2.46
CA ASP A 55 6.10 -1.45 -1.77
C ASP A 55 6.57 -2.59 -2.67
N GLY A 56 5.65 -3.18 -3.45
CA GLY A 56 5.96 -4.24 -4.41
C GLY A 56 6.84 -3.75 -5.56
N LEU A 57 6.53 -2.58 -6.12
CA LEU A 57 7.32 -1.96 -7.19
C LEU A 57 8.74 -1.65 -6.72
N LYS A 58 8.89 -1.02 -5.54
CA LYS A 58 10.19 -0.74 -4.93
C LYS A 58 11.01 -2.02 -4.74
N THR A 59 10.38 -3.06 -4.18
CA THR A 59 11.01 -4.37 -3.98
C THR A 59 11.50 -4.97 -5.28
N GLY A 60 10.62 -5.05 -6.29
CA GLY A 60 10.96 -5.62 -7.59
C GLY A 60 12.07 -4.85 -8.29
N LEU A 61 12.04 -3.51 -8.24
CA LEU A 61 13.05 -2.65 -8.87
C LEU A 61 14.43 -2.85 -8.24
N GLU A 62 14.52 -2.84 -6.91
CA GLU A 62 15.81 -3.02 -6.22
C GLU A 62 16.43 -4.39 -6.48
N LEU A 63 15.61 -5.45 -6.54
CA LEU A 63 16.07 -6.80 -6.86
C LEU A 63 16.48 -6.91 -8.34
N ALA A 64 15.64 -6.42 -9.26
CA ALA A 64 15.88 -6.50 -10.69
C ALA A 64 17.10 -5.70 -11.13
N LYS A 65 17.39 -4.56 -10.48
CA LYS A 65 18.57 -3.75 -10.76
C LYS A 65 19.87 -4.56 -10.59
N ARG A 66 19.98 -5.30 -9.48
CA ARG A 66 21.17 -6.10 -9.16
C ARG A 66 21.25 -7.35 -10.02
N LEU A 67 20.13 -8.04 -10.18
CA LEU A 67 20.04 -9.20 -11.07
C LEU A 67 20.49 -8.82 -12.48
N GLY A 68 19.90 -7.77 -13.07
CA GLY A 68 20.25 -7.31 -14.41
C GLY A 68 21.70 -6.86 -14.53
N PHE A 69 22.27 -6.23 -13.49
CA PHE A 69 23.68 -5.86 -13.48
C PHE A 69 24.59 -7.10 -13.54
N PHE A 70 24.38 -8.09 -12.67
CA PHE A 70 25.22 -9.30 -12.64
C PHE A 70 24.95 -10.27 -13.81
N ASP A 71 23.75 -10.26 -14.40
CA ASP A 71 23.44 -11.04 -15.60
C ASP A 71 24.13 -10.44 -16.85
N THR A 72 24.30 -9.12 -16.89
CA THR A 72 24.93 -8.43 -18.04
C THR A 72 26.45 -8.34 -17.91
N LEU A 73 27.00 -8.35 -16.69
CA LEU A 73 28.44 -8.19 -16.45
C LEU A 73 29.32 -9.21 -17.20
N PRO A 74 29.00 -10.52 -17.25
CA PRO A 74 29.76 -11.51 -18.00
C PRO A 74 29.75 -11.27 -19.52
N THR A 75 28.74 -10.58 -20.04
CA THR A 75 28.62 -10.28 -21.48
C THR A 75 29.47 -9.08 -21.90
N LEU A 76 29.93 -8.28 -20.94
CA LEU A 76 30.67 -7.04 -21.11
C LEU A 76 32.17 -7.25 -20.86
N ASP A 77 32.79 -8.31 -21.39
CA ASP A 77 34.24 -8.62 -21.31
C ASP A 77 34.95 -7.98 -20.09
N ALA A 78 34.41 -8.27 -18.90
CA ALA A 78 34.70 -7.46 -17.72
C ALA A 78 36.11 -7.77 -17.23
N GLN A 79 37.07 -6.91 -17.55
CA GLN A 79 38.48 -7.05 -17.16
C GLN A 79 38.75 -6.78 -15.67
N ASN A 80 37.71 -6.45 -14.89
CA ASN A 80 37.86 -6.14 -13.47
C ASN A 80 37.70 -7.40 -12.62
N GLU A 81 38.83 -7.95 -12.16
CA GLU A 81 38.88 -9.14 -11.30
C GLU A 81 38.08 -8.98 -9.99
N GLU A 82 37.96 -7.77 -9.44
CA GLU A 82 37.21 -7.52 -8.21
C GLU A 82 35.70 -7.58 -8.44
N LEU A 83 35.21 -7.06 -9.57
CA LEU A 83 33.80 -7.20 -9.98
C LEU A 83 33.45 -8.66 -10.30
N LEU A 84 34.38 -9.43 -10.88
CA LEU A 84 34.20 -10.87 -11.07
C LEU A 84 34.07 -11.60 -9.73
N LYS A 85 34.86 -11.24 -8.71
CA LYS A 85 34.71 -11.80 -7.36
C LYS A 85 33.33 -11.49 -6.77
N GLU A 86 32.85 -10.25 -6.87
CA GLU A 86 31.51 -9.89 -6.41
C GLU A 86 30.41 -10.62 -7.17
N THR A 87 30.60 -10.92 -8.46
CA THR A 87 29.65 -11.72 -9.25
C THR A 87 29.50 -13.14 -8.66
N HIS A 88 30.61 -13.78 -8.28
CA HIS A 88 30.57 -15.09 -7.63
C HIS A 88 29.93 -15.01 -6.24
N VAL A 89 30.20 -13.95 -5.49
CA VAL A 89 29.55 -13.70 -4.18
C VAL A 89 28.03 -13.56 -4.37
N TYR A 90 27.59 -12.74 -5.33
CA TYR A 90 26.17 -12.53 -5.63
C TYR A 90 25.46 -13.84 -6.01
N GLN A 91 26.07 -14.65 -6.87
CA GLN A 91 25.57 -15.98 -7.22
C GLN A 91 25.47 -16.91 -6.00
N GLY A 92 26.45 -16.82 -5.08
CA GLY A 92 26.46 -17.57 -3.82
C GLY A 92 25.39 -17.16 -2.82
N LEU A 93 24.82 -15.94 -2.92
CA LEU A 93 23.72 -15.49 -2.06
C LEU A 93 22.40 -16.20 -2.36
N GLN A 94 22.26 -16.85 -3.52
CA GLN A 94 21.06 -17.59 -3.94
C GLN A 94 19.76 -16.78 -3.77
N ILE A 95 19.83 -15.48 -4.09
CA ILE A 95 18.66 -14.60 -4.02
C ILE A 95 17.62 -15.08 -5.03
N ALA A 96 16.38 -15.21 -4.59
CA ALA A 96 15.28 -15.60 -5.47
C ALA A 96 15.02 -14.54 -6.56
N SER A 97 14.27 -14.94 -7.59
CA SER A 97 13.88 -14.02 -8.67
C SER A 97 13.14 -12.80 -8.09
N PRO A 98 13.30 -11.58 -8.65
CA PRO A 98 12.57 -10.39 -8.21
C PRO A 98 11.05 -10.53 -8.12
N THR A 99 10.47 -11.50 -8.85
CA THR A 99 9.03 -11.79 -8.89
C THR A 99 8.61 -12.91 -7.93
N ASP A 100 9.57 -13.50 -7.21
CA ASP A 100 9.33 -14.61 -6.30
C ASP A 100 8.52 -14.17 -5.09
N LYS A 101 7.60 -15.05 -4.67
CA LYS A 101 6.65 -14.77 -3.58
C LYS A 101 7.33 -14.58 -2.22
N THR A 102 8.53 -15.14 -2.03
CA THR A 102 9.31 -15.01 -0.79
C THR A 102 9.70 -13.57 -0.47
N HIS A 103 9.71 -12.68 -1.48
CA HIS A 103 9.97 -11.26 -1.29
C HIS A 103 8.75 -10.49 -0.76
N PHE A 104 7.55 -11.07 -0.79
CA PHE A 104 6.30 -10.37 -0.48
C PHE A 104 5.79 -10.65 0.94
N LYS A 105 6.12 -9.75 1.87
CA LYS A 105 5.79 -9.89 3.30
C LYS A 105 4.30 -9.80 3.62
N TYR A 106 3.49 -9.26 2.71
CA TYR A 106 2.03 -9.33 2.89
C TYR A 106 1.50 -10.76 2.95
N LEU A 107 2.19 -11.73 2.31
CA LEU A 107 1.79 -13.15 2.35
C LEU A 107 1.98 -13.77 3.75
N GLU A 108 2.96 -13.28 4.51
CA GLU A 108 3.30 -13.75 5.86
C GLU A 108 2.47 -13.03 6.95
N TYR A 109 2.06 -11.78 6.69
CA TYR A 109 1.44 -10.89 7.68
C TYR A 109 0.01 -10.46 7.34
N GLN A 110 -0.77 -11.34 6.69
CA GLN A 110 -2.12 -11.03 6.18
C GLN A 110 -3.11 -10.54 7.26
N SER A 111 -2.87 -10.87 8.53
CA SER A 111 -3.71 -10.43 9.66
C SER A 111 -3.35 -9.05 10.19
N LEU A 112 -2.27 -8.43 9.71
CA LEU A 112 -1.81 -7.13 10.19
C LEU A 112 -2.41 -5.98 9.37
N PRO A 113 -2.57 -4.79 9.99
CA PRO A 113 -2.88 -3.57 9.26
C PRO A 113 -1.87 -3.25 8.13
N PRO A 114 -2.32 -2.65 7.01
CA PRO A 114 -1.48 -2.37 5.84
C PRO A 114 -0.21 -1.56 6.13
N ASN A 115 -0.25 -0.64 7.11
CA ASN A 115 0.92 0.11 7.53
C ASN A 115 2.01 -0.79 8.15
N LEU A 116 1.63 -1.77 8.98
CA LEU A 116 2.58 -2.69 9.58
C LEU A 116 3.15 -3.67 8.54
N ILE A 117 2.32 -4.11 7.58
CA ILE A 117 2.80 -4.93 6.45
C ILE A 117 3.84 -4.15 5.66
N SER A 118 3.58 -2.88 5.36
CA SER A 118 4.51 -1.99 4.65
C SER A 118 5.82 -1.80 5.42
N GLU A 119 5.76 -1.63 6.74
CA GLU A 119 6.96 -1.58 7.58
C GLU A 119 7.77 -2.87 7.52
N LYS A 120 7.11 -4.04 7.55
CA LYS A 120 7.78 -5.34 7.41
C LYS A 120 8.41 -5.51 6.04
N GLN A 121 7.73 -5.08 4.98
CA GLN A 121 8.26 -5.11 3.62
C GLN A 121 9.48 -4.19 3.48
N ASN A 122 9.41 -2.97 4.00
CA ASN A 122 10.52 -2.04 3.96
C ASN A 122 11.70 -2.50 4.81
N SER A 123 11.46 -3.09 5.98
CA SER A 123 12.51 -3.69 6.80
C SER A 123 13.20 -4.85 6.08
N TYR A 124 12.42 -5.72 5.42
CA TYR A 124 12.96 -6.81 4.61
C TYR A 124 13.91 -6.29 3.53
N ILE A 125 13.48 -5.29 2.75
CA ILE A 125 14.30 -4.71 1.68
C ILE A 125 15.53 -3.99 2.24
N ASN A 126 15.38 -3.19 3.30
CA ASN A 126 16.51 -2.48 3.89
C ASN A 126 17.58 -3.45 4.44
N ASN A 127 17.16 -4.56 5.03
CA ASN A 127 18.10 -5.60 5.50
C ASN A 127 18.83 -6.24 4.33
N LEU A 128 18.12 -6.53 3.23
CA LEU A 128 18.72 -7.10 2.03
C LEU A 128 19.71 -6.14 1.37
N LEU A 129 19.34 -4.86 1.25
CA LEU A 129 20.22 -3.81 0.75
C LEU A 129 21.44 -3.62 1.65
N GLY A 130 21.28 -3.74 2.97
CA GLY A 130 22.39 -3.73 3.92
C GLY A 130 23.33 -4.93 3.73
N GLN A 131 22.78 -6.12 3.45
CA GLN A 131 23.57 -7.30 3.10
C GLN A 131 24.37 -7.07 1.82
N TYR A 132 23.77 -6.49 0.78
CA TYR A 132 24.48 -6.14 -0.45
C TYR A 132 25.58 -5.10 -0.21
N ALA A 133 25.32 -4.05 0.58
CA ALA A 133 26.35 -3.05 0.90
C ALA A 133 27.57 -3.66 1.61
N GLY A 134 27.36 -4.69 2.44
CA GLY A 134 28.46 -5.39 3.10
C GLY A 134 29.17 -6.44 2.22
N THR A 135 28.45 -7.08 1.30
CA THR A 135 28.97 -8.22 0.52
C THR A 135 29.40 -7.86 -0.90
N LEU A 136 28.88 -6.78 -1.44
CA LEU A 136 29.06 -6.29 -2.81
C LEU A 136 29.41 -4.77 -2.81
N PRO A 137 30.42 -4.34 -2.02
CA PRO A 137 30.71 -2.93 -1.82
C PRO A 137 31.04 -2.16 -3.11
N ILE A 138 31.70 -2.78 -4.09
CA ILE A 138 32.06 -2.14 -5.36
C ILE A 138 30.78 -1.86 -6.16
N THR A 139 29.94 -2.87 -6.32
CA THR A 139 28.66 -2.75 -7.02
C THR A 139 27.75 -1.71 -6.36
N GLU A 140 27.64 -1.72 -5.03
CA GLU A 140 26.81 -0.75 -4.32
C GLU A 140 27.38 0.67 -4.42
N ASN A 141 28.71 0.84 -4.35
CA ASN A 141 29.35 2.13 -4.59
C ASN A 141 29.04 2.66 -5.99
N LEU A 142 29.00 1.81 -7.03
CA LEU A 142 28.61 2.21 -8.39
C LEU A 142 27.15 2.69 -8.45
N PHE A 143 26.27 2.14 -7.62
CA PHE A 143 24.86 2.53 -7.56
C PHE A 143 24.61 3.80 -6.73
N THR A 144 25.51 4.13 -5.81
CA THR A 144 25.41 5.34 -4.97
C THR A 144 26.24 6.51 -5.48
N SER A 145 27.28 6.26 -6.29
CA SER A 145 28.12 7.30 -6.88
C SER A 145 27.30 8.13 -7.88
N LYS A 146 26.95 9.35 -7.50
CA LYS A 146 26.34 10.39 -8.33
C LYS A 146 27.24 11.60 -8.39
#